data_AF-A0AAW0GFF9-F1
#
_entry.id   AF-A0AAW0GFF9-F1
#
_cell.length_a   1.000
_cell.length_b   1.000
_cell.length_c   1.000
_cell.angle_alpha   90.00
_cell.angle_beta   90.00
_cell.angle_gamma   90.00
#
_symmetry.space_group_name_H-M   'P 1'
#
loop_
_entity.id
_entity.type
_entity.pdbx_description
1 polymer ?
#
loop_
_entity_poly.entity_id
_entity_poly.type
_entity_poly.pdbx_seq_one_letter_code
_entity_poly.pdbx_strand_id
1 'polypeptide(L)'
;MEVVNQRSALLSNYEVLTLLKELESDHLAKTRTALRIKKEEEAAGLPRSHAPQEEVLENLRTIEVEAIQYLTADYQPTSRQSDASITQLTRNLAHYDLAKAEKLQIVNLAPTEAVELYVIVEELEDRLGDKMQDILNTVQASLSDTASLEGQADAEDQEMYHEQPAQLAFSAEDVEGWVDDHDFVHEEGNLEDAIGDVDEDAE
;
A
#
# COMPACT_ATOMS: atom_id res chain seq x y z
N MET A 1 17.72 -17.71 -11.79
CA MET A 1 17.72 -16.94 -10.53
C MET A 1 17.86 -17.94 -9.41
N GLU A 2 18.80 -17.76 -8.49
CA GLU A 2 19.01 -18.67 -7.37
C GLU A 2 18.84 -17.90 -6.05
N VAL A 3 18.18 -18.51 -5.08
CA VAL A 3 17.91 -17.90 -3.77
C VAL A 3 19.11 -18.14 -2.86
N VAL A 4 19.83 -17.07 -2.49
CA VAL A 4 21.01 -17.14 -1.61
C VAL A 4 20.61 -17.33 -0.14
N ASN A 5 19.63 -16.56 0.32
CA ASN A 5 19.09 -16.65 1.67
C ASN A 5 17.58 -16.50 1.62
N GLN A 6 16.86 -17.52 2.07
CA GLN A 6 15.40 -17.53 2.08
C GLN A 6 14.80 -16.52 3.08
N ARG A 7 15.51 -16.18 4.16
CA ARG A 7 15.04 -15.32 5.25
C ARG A 7 16.16 -14.39 5.70
N SER A 8 16.39 -13.32 4.94
CA SER A 8 17.40 -12.31 5.26
C SER A 8 17.00 -11.42 6.44
N ALA A 9 15.72 -11.05 6.51
CA ALA A 9 15.19 -10.14 7.51
C ALA A 9 13.74 -10.47 7.87
N LEU A 10 13.28 -9.91 8.99
CA LEU A 10 11.87 -9.84 9.37
C LEU A 10 11.50 -8.36 9.36
N LEU A 11 10.38 -8.03 8.74
CA LEU A 11 9.86 -6.67 8.66
C LEU A 11 8.50 -6.64 9.36
N SER A 12 8.28 -5.60 10.15
CA SER A 12 6.99 -5.30 10.76
C SER A 12 6.03 -4.70 9.73
N ASN A 13 4.73 -4.81 10.02
CA ASN A 13 3.67 -4.24 9.18
C ASN A 13 3.88 -2.73 8.98
N TYR A 14 4.34 -2.03 10.01
CA TYR A 14 4.62 -0.59 9.95
C TYR A 14 5.81 -0.24 9.04
N GLU A 15 6.92 -0.99 9.12
CA GLU A 15 8.07 -0.77 8.22
C GLU A 15 7.68 -1.00 6.76
N VAL A 16 6.92 -2.07 6.49
CA VAL A 16 6.42 -2.36 5.15
C VAL A 16 5.49 -1.25 4.67
N LEU A 17 4.54 -0.81 5.49
CA LEU A 17 3.63 0.29 5.16
C LEU A 17 4.39 1.60 4.86
N THR A 18 5.39 1.92 5.68
CA THR A 18 6.21 3.12 5.52
C THR A 18 6.96 3.09 4.19
N LEU A 19 7.60 1.96 3.87
CA LEU A 19 8.28 1.76 2.60
C LEU A 19 7.33 1.88 1.40
N LEU A 20 6.15 1.24 1.47
CA LEU A 20 5.18 1.29 0.37
C LEU A 20 4.66 2.72 0.12
N LYS A 21 4.43 3.49 1.19
CA LYS A 21 4.06 4.91 1.08
C LYS A 21 5.17 5.77 0.48
N GLU A 22 6.43 5.50 0.81
CA GLU A 22 7.59 6.17 0.22
C GLU A 22 7.67 5.89 -1.29
N LEU A 23 7.57 4.62 -1.69
CA LEU A 23 7.56 4.22 -3.10
C LEU A 23 6.40 4.85 -3.88
N GLU A 24 5.20 4.88 -3.29
CA GLU A 24 4.05 5.54 -3.91
C GLU A 24 4.27 7.06 -4.06
N SER A 25 4.83 7.72 -3.05
CA SER A 25 5.13 9.16 -3.09
C SER A 25 6.15 9.49 -4.18
N ASP A 26 7.22 8.70 -4.26
CA ASP A 26 8.26 8.85 -5.28
C ASP A 26 7.70 8.66 -6.68
N HIS A 27 6.84 7.64 -6.86
CA HIS A 27 6.19 7.39 -8.15
C HIS A 27 5.29 8.57 -8.55
N LEU A 28 4.46 9.07 -7.63
CA LEU A 28 3.59 10.23 -7.90
C LEU A 28 4.41 11.48 -8.23
N ALA A 29 5.52 11.71 -7.54
CA ALA A 29 6.42 12.85 -7.79
C ALA A 29 7.08 12.76 -9.18
N LYS A 30 7.57 11.58 -9.56
CA LYS A 30 8.14 11.32 -10.89
C LYS A 30 7.10 11.53 -12.00
N THR A 31 5.91 10.94 -11.86
CA THR A 31 4.82 11.05 -12.84
C THR A 31 4.35 12.49 -13.00
N ARG A 32 4.19 13.24 -11.90
CA ARG A 32 3.83 14.66 -11.95
C ARG A 32 4.88 15.51 -12.65
N THR A 33 6.15 15.22 -12.43
CA THR A 33 7.28 15.93 -13.05
C THR A 33 7.35 15.63 -14.54
N ALA A 34 7.18 14.37 -14.95
CA ALA A 34 7.14 13.96 -16.35
C ALA A 34 5.99 14.63 -17.12
N LEU A 35 4.79 14.68 -16.53
CA LEU A 35 3.63 15.38 -17.11
C LEU A 35 3.88 16.89 -17.26
N ARG A 36 4.51 17.52 -16.26
CA ARG A 36 4.88 18.93 -16.34
C ARG A 36 5.87 19.20 -17.47
N ILE A 37 6.91 18.38 -17.59
CA ILE A 37 7.92 18.52 -18.66
C ILE A 37 7.27 18.33 -20.03
N LYS A 38 6.43 17.29 -20.21
CA LYS A 38 5.71 17.05 -21.47
C LYS A 38 4.87 18.26 -21.89
N LYS A 39 4.16 18.88 -20.93
CA LYS A 39 3.36 20.08 -21.16
C LYS A 39 4.22 21.31 -21.53
N GLU A 40 5.38 21.48 -20.91
CA GLU A 40 6.33 22.56 -21.22
C GLU A 40 7.00 22.37 -22.61
N GLU A 41 7.40 21.14 -22.95
CA GLU A 41 7.96 20.81 -24.27
C GLU A 41 6.95 21.04 -25.40
N GLU A 42 5.69 20.63 -25.18
CA GLU A 42 4.58 20.85 -26.11
C GLU A 42 4.28 22.34 -26.31
N ALA A 43 4.25 23.11 -25.22
CA ALA A 43 4.06 24.57 -25.28
C ALA A 43 5.23 25.30 -25.97
N ALA A 44 6.45 24.77 -25.88
CA ALA A 44 7.65 25.33 -26.49
C ALA A 44 7.87 24.89 -27.96
N GLY A 45 7.05 23.97 -28.48
CA GLY A 45 7.19 23.43 -29.84
C GLY A 45 8.49 22.65 -30.06
N LEU A 46 9.10 22.15 -28.97
CA LEU A 46 10.30 21.33 -29.03
C LEU A 46 9.93 19.89 -29.44
N PRO A 47 10.78 19.19 -30.22
CA PRO A 47 10.52 17.79 -30.58
C PRO A 47 10.45 16.93 -29.31
N ARG A 48 9.49 16.00 -29.24
CA ARG A 48 9.32 15.08 -28.11
C ARG A 48 10.66 14.42 -27.78
N SER A 49 11.20 14.67 -26.60
CA SER A 49 12.36 13.94 -26.12
C SER A 49 11.91 12.52 -25.78
N HIS A 50 12.50 11.49 -26.40
CA HIS A 50 12.34 10.09 -25.98
C HIS A 50 13.10 9.86 -24.66
N ALA A 51 12.69 10.54 -23.60
CA ALA A 51 13.07 10.15 -22.26
C ALA A 51 12.41 8.77 -21.99
N PRO A 52 13.16 7.77 -21.51
CA PRO A 52 12.57 6.50 -21.13
C PRO A 52 11.53 6.78 -20.04
N GLN A 53 10.25 6.56 -20.36
CA GLN A 53 9.21 6.54 -19.34
C GLN A 53 9.50 5.33 -18.45
N GLU A 54 9.78 5.61 -17.18
CA GLU A 54 9.93 4.56 -16.17
C GLU A 54 8.51 4.04 -15.90
N GLU A 55 8.02 3.16 -16.77
CA GLU A 55 6.71 2.53 -16.63
C GLU A 55 6.74 1.60 -15.42
N VAL A 56 5.98 1.95 -14.39
CA VAL A 56 5.76 1.04 -13.25
C VAL A 56 4.96 -0.14 -13.76
N LEU A 57 5.48 -1.35 -13.50
CA LEU A 57 4.81 -2.59 -13.86
C LEU A 57 3.42 -2.64 -13.22
N GLU A 58 2.37 -2.88 -14.01
CA GLU A 58 0.98 -2.90 -13.55
C GLU A 58 0.78 -3.84 -12.34
N ASN A 59 1.35 -5.04 -12.41
CA ASN A 59 1.26 -6.02 -11.30
C ASN A 59 1.89 -5.50 -10.00
N LEU A 60 2.99 -4.74 -10.10
CA LEU A 60 3.61 -4.13 -8.92
C LEU A 60 2.69 -3.06 -8.34
N ARG A 61 2.09 -2.22 -9.20
CA ARG A 61 1.16 -1.18 -8.77
C ARG A 61 -0.04 -1.75 -8.04
N THR A 62 -0.62 -2.85 -8.54
CA THR A 62 -1.75 -3.52 -7.88
C THR A 62 -1.37 -4.01 -6.49
N ILE A 63 -0.22 -4.69 -6.36
CA ILE A 63 0.27 -5.19 -5.06
C ILE A 63 0.52 -4.04 -4.09
N GLU A 64 1.13 -2.93 -4.54
CA GLU A 64 1.37 -1.77 -3.70
C GLU A 64 0.06 -1.19 -3.15
N VAL A 65 -0.92 -0.95 -4.01
CA VAL A 65 -2.20 -0.34 -3.62
C VAL A 65 -2.98 -1.26 -2.68
N GLU A 66 -3.08 -2.56 -2.99
CA GLU A 66 -3.79 -3.52 -2.15
C GLU A 66 -3.10 -3.72 -0.78
N ALA A 67 -1.75 -3.78 -0.77
CA ALA A 67 -1.00 -3.93 0.48
C ALA A 67 -1.13 -2.68 1.36
N ILE A 68 -1.05 -1.47 0.78
CA ILE A 68 -1.31 -0.23 1.52
C ILE A 68 -2.73 -0.27 2.07
N GLN A 69 -3.74 -0.57 1.25
CA GLN A 69 -5.14 -0.62 1.66
C GLN A 69 -5.35 -1.58 2.84
N TYR A 70 -4.77 -2.78 2.77
CA TYR A 70 -4.84 -3.76 3.86
C TYR A 70 -4.17 -3.25 5.14
N LEU A 71 -2.95 -2.71 5.03
CA LEU A 71 -2.16 -2.24 6.17
C LEU A 71 -2.68 -0.93 6.78
N THR A 72 -3.50 -0.16 6.06
CA THR A 72 -4.18 1.04 6.57
C THR A 72 -5.61 0.82 7.03
N ALA A 73 -6.13 -0.40 6.92
CA ALA A 73 -7.51 -0.68 7.30
C ALA A 73 -7.76 -0.42 8.79
N ASP A 74 -8.97 0.03 9.15
CA ASP A 74 -9.31 0.50 10.50
C ASP A 74 -9.11 -0.56 11.60
N TYR A 75 -9.19 -1.84 11.25
CA TYR A 75 -9.00 -2.96 12.17
C TYR A 75 -7.52 -3.29 12.42
N GLN A 76 -6.59 -2.69 11.67
CA GLN A 76 -5.16 -2.89 11.87
C GLN A 76 -4.61 -1.88 12.87
N PRO A 77 -3.67 -2.29 13.75
CA PRO A 77 -3.06 -1.38 14.71
C PRO A 77 -2.04 -0.42 14.09
N THR A 78 -1.59 -0.67 12.85
CA THR A 78 -0.59 0.12 12.13
C THR A 78 -0.94 1.59 11.99
N SER A 79 -2.22 1.96 11.91
CA SER A 79 -2.68 3.35 11.86
C SER A 79 -2.37 4.12 13.16
N ARG A 80 -2.33 3.41 14.29
CA ARG A 80 -2.08 3.95 15.63
C ARG A 80 -0.63 3.77 16.08
N GLN A 81 0.25 3.29 15.19
CA GLN A 81 1.64 3.04 15.51
C GLN A 81 2.56 4.11 14.92
N SER A 82 3.71 4.28 15.57
CA SER A 82 4.79 5.16 15.12
C SER A 82 6.12 4.45 15.27
N ASP A 83 7.14 4.89 14.53
CA ASP A 83 8.51 4.38 14.66
C ASP A 83 9.01 4.41 16.12
N ALA A 84 8.72 5.50 16.83
CA ALA A 84 9.07 5.66 18.24
C ALA A 84 8.35 4.64 19.14
N SER A 85 7.04 4.47 18.97
CA SER A 85 6.25 3.56 19.81
C SER A 85 6.59 2.09 19.54
N ILE A 86 6.85 1.70 18.29
CA ILE A 86 7.30 0.34 17.94
C ILE A 86 8.69 0.06 18.49
N THR A 87 9.61 1.02 18.37
CA THR A 87 10.96 0.88 18.90
C THR A 87 10.93 0.72 20.43
N GLN A 88 10.11 1.50 21.12
CA GLN A 88 9.92 1.38 22.57
C GLN A 88 9.26 0.06 22.96
N LEU A 89 8.19 -0.35 22.26
CA LEU A 89 7.54 -1.64 22.48
C LEU A 89 8.52 -2.80 22.32
N THR A 90 9.30 -2.79 21.23
CA THR A 90 10.28 -3.85 20.94
C THR A 90 11.37 -3.93 22.02
N ARG A 91 11.83 -2.77 22.54
CA ARG A 91 12.79 -2.72 23.66
C ARG A 91 12.19 -3.28 24.95
N ASN A 92 10.96 -2.87 25.28
CA ASN A 92 10.27 -3.36 26.47
C ASN A 92 10.01 -4.87 26.39
N LEU A 93 9.69 -5.38 25.19
CA LEU A 93 9.50 -6.80 24.94
C LEU A 93 10.80 -7.62 25.03
N ALA A 94 11.97 -6.98 24.96
CA ALA A 94 13.26 -7.68 24.98
C ALA A 94 13.55 -8.37 26.33
N HIS A 95 12.95 -7.89 27.42
CA HIS A 95 13.13 -8.44 28.76
C HIS A 95 12.31 -9.71 29.01
N TYR A 96 11.31 -9.98 28.17
CA TYR A 96 10.53 -11.22 28.23
C TYR A 96 11.19 -12.29 27.38
N ASP A 97 11.07 -13.53 27.83
CA ASP A 97 11.52 -14.71 27.10
C ASP A 97 10.53 -15.01 25.97
N LEU A 98 10.56 -14.17 24.94
CA LEU A 98 9.75 -14.26 23.73
C LEU A 98 10.67 -14.47 22.51
N ALA A 99 10.28 -15.38 21.63
CA ALA A 99 10.95 -15.61 20.37
C ALA A 99 10.81 -14.39 19.46
N LYS A 100 11.71 -14.25 18.47
CA LYS A 100 11.70 -13.12 17.55
C LYS A 100 10.39 -13.03 16.74
N ALA A 101 9.81 -14.17 16.38
CA ALA A 101 8.53 -14.24 15.69
C ALA A 101 7.36 -13.79 16.60
N GLU A 102 7.33 -14.23 17.85
CA GLU A 102 6.31 -13.82 18.83
C GLU A 102 6.36 -12.31 19.08
N LYS A 103 7.56 -11.75 19.24
CA LYS A 103 7.75 -10.28 19.35
C LYS A 103 7.21 -9.55 18.13
N LEU A 104 7.51 -10.04 16.93
CA LEU A 104 7.01 -9.47 15.69
C LEU A 104 5.47 -9.55 15.58
N GLN A 105 4.88 -10.67 15.99
CA GLN A 105 3.42 -10.83 16.02
C GLN A 105 2.76 -9.90 17.04
N ILE A 106 3.35 -9.72 18.22
CA ILE A 106 2.86 -8.75 19.21
C ILE A 106 2.92 -7.32 18.64
N VAL A 107 4.01 -6.96 17.95
CA VAL A 107 4.11 -5.65 17.28
C VAL A 107 3.06 -5.50 16.18
N ASN A 108 2.86 -6.52 15.35
CA ASN A 108 1.96 -6.44 14.19
C ASN A 108 0.47 -6.50 14.55
N LEU A 109 0.09 -7.26 15.58
CA LEU A 109 -1.31 -7.45 15.98
C LEU A 109 -1.71 -6.55 17.15
N ALA A 110 -0.74 -6.09 17.93
CA ALA A 110 -0.92 -5.24 19.11
C ALA A 110 -2.03 -5.77 20.06
N PRO A 111 -1.84 -6.96 20.65
CA PRO A 111 -2.85 -7.61 21.48
C PRO A 111 -3.22 -6.75 22.71
N THR A 112 -4.51 -6.53 22.90
CA THR A 112 -5.07 -5.78 24.03
C THR A 112 -5.75 -6.67 25.06
N GLU A 113 -6.09 -7.90 24.66
CA GLU A 113 -6.71 -8.88 25.54
C GLU A 113 -5.83 -10.13 25.72
N ALA A 114 -5.98 -10.80 26.87
CA ALA A 114 -5.22 -12.01 27.17
C ALA A 114 -5.47 -13.13 26.16
N VAL A 115 -6.71 -13.26 25.65
CA VAL A 115 -7.08 -14.28 24.66
C VAL A 115 -6.29 -14.14 23.36
N GLU A 116 -5.91 -12.92 22.98
CA GLU A 116 -5.09 -12.67 21.79
C GLU A 116 -3.64 -13.09 22.03
N LEU A 117 -3.14 -12.89 23.25
CA LEU A 117 -1.79 -13.31 23.63
C LEU A 117 -1.63 -14.84 23.62
N TYR A 118 -2.67 -15.58 24.01
CA TYR A 118 -2.71 -17.05 23.92
C TYR A 118 -2.62 -17.58 22.48
N VAL A 119 -3.04 -16.79 21.49
CA VAL A 119 -2.94 -17.17 20.06
C VAL A 119 -1.53 -16.96 19.52
N ILE A 120 -0.75 -16.07 20.16
CA ILE A 120 0.60 -15.71 19.71
C ILE A 120 1.67 -16.57 20.38
N VAL A 121 1.54 -16.82 21.68
CA VAL A 121 2.58 -17.44 22.51
C VAL A 121 2.13 -18.81 23.00
N GLU A 122 2.89 -19.85 22.67
CA GLU A 122 2.68 -21.20 23.19
C GLU A 122 3.12 -21.30 24.66
N GLU A 123 2.38 -22.12 25.44
CA GLU A 123 2.64 -22.36 26.87
C GLU A 123 2.75 -21.06 27.69
N LEU A 124 1.88 -20.09 27.36
CA LEU A 124 1.91 -18.72 27.89
C LEU A 124 1.95 -18.65 29.43
N GLU A 125 1.12 -19.46 30.11
CA GLU A 125 1.04 -19.46 31.58
C GLU A 125 2.35 -19.91 32.23
N ASP A 126 3.00 -20.95 31.68
CA ASP A 126 4.24 -21.50 32.22
C ASP A 126 5.43 -20.57 31.99
N ARG A 127 5.45 -19.87 30.85
CA ARG A 127 6.57 -18.98 30.46
C ARG A 127 6.48 -17.59 31.08
N LEU A 128 5.28 -17.02 31.13
CA LEU A 128 5.06 -15.62 31.51
C LEU A 128 4.36 -15.46 32.85
N GLY A 129 3.49 -16.40 33.25
CA GLY A 129 2.76 -16.37 34.52
C GLY A 129 2.16 -15.00 34.81
N ASP A 130 2.60 -14.37 35.89
CA ASP A 130 2.07 -13.07 36.35
C ASP A 130 2.41 -11.89 35.42
N LYS A 131 3.34 -12.04 34.47
CA LYS A 131 3.81 -10.97 33.58
C LYS A 131 2.91 -10.71 32.38
N MET A 132 1.87 -11.52 32.18
CA MET A 132 0.94 -11.37 31.05
C MET A 132 0.30 -9.98 31.04
N GLN A 133 -0.16 -9.52 32.21
CA GLN A 133 -0.80 -8.21 32.33
C GLN A 133 0.17 -7.07 32.03
N ASP A 134 1.44 -7.22 32.40
CA ASP A 134 2.48 -6.22 32.13
C ASP A 134 2.75 -6.07 30.63
N ILE A 135 2.72 -7.18 29.87
CA ILE A 135 2.83 -7.15 28.41
C ILE A 135 1.64 -6.41 27.80
N LEU A 136 0.42 -6.76 28.20
CA LEU A 136 -0.79 -6.10 27.69
C LEU A 136 -0.78 -4.59 27.98
N ASN A 137 -0.38 -4.20 29.18
CA ASN A 137 -0.23 -2.79 29.56
C ASN A 137 0.83 -2.08 28.69
N THR A 138 1.95 -2.76 28.40
CA THR A 138 3.01 -2.23 27.54
C THR A 138 2.51 -2.02 26.11
N VAL A 139 1.76 -2.98 25.57
CA VAL A 139 1.16 -2.87 24.22
C VAL A 139 0.15 -1.72 24.19
N GLN A 140 -0.75 -1.65 25.17
CA GLN A 140 -1.75 -0.58 25.26
C GLN A 140 -1.10 0.81 25.32
N ALA A 141 -0.05 0.97 26.13
CA ALA A 141 0.69 2.23 26.22
C ALA A 141 1.28 2.64 24.86
N SER A 142 1.83 1.69 24.09
CA SER A 142 2.40 1.96 22.77
C SER A 142 1.38 2.44 21.73
N LEU A 143 0.09 2.16 21.93
CA LEU A 143 -1.01 2.60 21.07
C LEU A 143 -1.70 3.89 21.55
N SER A 144 -1.37 4.37 22.76
CA SER A 144 -1.94 5.59 23.36
C SER A 144 -1.04 6.81 23.20
N ASP A 145 0.28 6.60 23.13
CA ASP A 145 1.26 7.68 22.89
C ASP A 145 1.04 8.39 21.55
N THR A 146 0.41 7.74 20.57
CA THR A 146 0.07 8.30 19.25
C THR A 146 -1.21 9.13 19.26
N ALA A 147 -2.24 8.69 20.00
CA ALA A 147 -3.53 9.42 20.10
C ALA A 147 -3.39 10.80 20.77
N SER A 148 -2.38 11.00 21.60
CA SER A 148 -2.16 12.26 22.33
C SER A 148 -1.56 13.36 21.45
N LEU A 149 -0.98 13.02 20.30
CA LEU A 149 -0.31 13.98 19.40
C LEU A 149 -1.23 14.54 18.32
N GLU A 150 -2.37 13.89 18.03
CA GLU A 150 -3.33 14.35 17.02
C GLU A 150 -4.46 15.24 17.60
N GLY A 151 -4.59 15.33 18.93
CA GLY A 151 -5.72 15.98 19.61
C GLY A 151 -5.53 17.45 20.05
N GLN A 152 -4.47 18.14 19.63
CA GLN A 152 -4.17 19.51 20.10
C GLN A 152 -4.13 20.61 19.02
N ALA A 153 -4.50 20.31 17.77
CA ALA A 153 -4.42 21.29 16.67
C ALA A 153 -5.74 22.00 16.30
N ASP A 154 -6.93 21.51 16.68
CA ASP A 154 -8.20 22.06 16.15
C ASP A 154 -9.25 22.30 17.25
N ALA A 155 -9.00 23.26 18.12
CA ALA A 155 -10.03 23.77 19.03
C ALA A 155 -9.93 25.29 19.15
N GLU A 156 -10.25 26.02 18.08
CA GLU A 156 -10.77 27.41 18.11
C GLU A 156 -11.11 27.88 16.67
N ASP A 157 -12.29 27.50 16.18
CA ASP A 157 -13.26 28.37 15.49
C ASP A 157 -14.39 27.52 14.89
N GLN A 158 -15.53 27.52 15.58
CA GLN A 158 -16.75 26.83 15.16
C GLN A 158 -17.79 27.88 14.79
N GLU A 159 -17.72 28.40 13.56
CA GLU A 159 -18.87 29.05 12.91
C GLU A 159 -19.47 28.18 11.82
N MET A 160 -20.79 28.13 11.88
CA MET A 160 -21.75 27.25 11.25
C MET A 160 -21.87 27.48 9.73
N TYR A 161 -21.45 26.50 8.92
CA TYR A 161 -21.96 26.28 7.57
C TYR A 161 -22.37 24.81 7.39
N HIS A 162 -23.64 24.61 7.08
CA HIS A 162 -24.23 23.31 6.80
C HIS A 162 -24.23 23.12 5.29
N GLU A 163 -23.22 22.41 4.75
CA GLU A 163 -23.21 21.96 3.36
C GLU A 163 -23.08 20.43 3.30
N GLN A 164 -23.91 19.85 2.43
CA GLN A 164 -24.08 18.42 2.17
C GLN A 164 -22.76 17.78 1.69
N PRO A 165 -22.57 16.46 1.87
CA PRO A 165 -21.35 15.79 1.45
C PRO A 165 -21.17 15.95 -0.05
N ALA A 166 -20.14 16.69 -0.45
CA ALA A 166 -19.68 16.77 -1.83
C ALA A 166 -19.23 15.36 -2.25
N GLN A 167 -20.09 14.70 -3.03
CA GLN A 167 -19.69 13.63 -3.90
C GLN A 167 -18.55 14.18 -4.76
N LEU A 168 -17.37 13.56 -4.70
CA LEU A 168 -16.27 13.81 -5.63
C LEU A 168 -16.77 13.47 -7.03
N ALA A 169 -17.39 14.46 -7.68
CA ALA A 169 -17.77 14.42 -9.07
C ALA A 169 -16.47 14.44 -9.87
N PHE A 170 -16.05 13.26 -10.31
CA PHE A 170 -15.05 13.11 -11.35
C PHE A 170 -15.61 13.82 -12.61
N SER A 171 -15.04 14.95 -13.00
CA SER A 171 -15.41 15.62 -14.25
C SER A 171 -15.05 14.72 -15.42
N ALA A 172 -16.00 14.51 -16.33
CA ALA A 172 -15.80 13.75 -17.56
C ALA A 172 -14.65 14.32 -18.44
N GLU A 173 -14.28 15.59 -18.23
CA GLU A 173 -13.17 16.25 -18.92
C GLU A 173 -11.78 15.75 -18.48
N ASP A 174 -11.62 15.12 -17.31
CA ASP A 174 -10.34 14.56 -16.87
C ASP A 174 -10.09 13.12 -17.38
N VAL A 175 -11.12 12.46 -17.94
CA VAL A 175 -11.04 11.11 -18.52
C VAL A 175 -10.64 11.14 -20.01
N GLU A 176 -10.87 12.24 -20.72
CA GLU A 176 -10.65 12.32 -22.17
C GLU A 176 -9.16 12.29 -22.59
N GLY A 177 -8.22 12.45 -21.65
CA GLY A 177 -6.78 12.37 -21.95
C GLY A 177 -6.17 10.97 -21.96
N TRP A 178 -6.94 9.92 -21.63
CA TRP A 178 -6.40 8.59 -21.31
C TRP A 178 -6.64 7.52 -22.38
N VAL A 179 -7.26 7.84 -23.53
CA VAL A 179 -7.68 6.80 -24.51
C VAL A 179 -7.18 7.03 -25.94
N ASP A 180 -6.45 8.09 -26.26
CA ASP A 180 -6.07 8.38 -27.66
C ASP A 180 -4.55 8.46 -27.86
N ASP A 181 -3.87 7.31 -27.75
CA ASP A 181 -2.62 7.04 -28.47
C ASP A 181 -2.31 5.53 -28.44
N HIS A 182 -3.26 4.69 -28.89
CA HIS A 182 -2.95 3.32 -29.30
C HIS A 182 -3.00 3.28 -30.82
N ASP A 183 -1.90 3.69 -31.44
CA ASP A 183 -1.64 3.61 -32.87
C ASP A 183 -1.47 2.12 -33.25
N PHE A 184 -2.61 1.40 -33.33
CA PHE A 184 -2.68 0.03 -33.80
C PHE A 184 -2.93 0.07 -35.32
N VAL A 185 -1.84 0.01 -36.09
CA VAL A 185 -1.91 -0.21 -37.54
C VAL A 185 -2.35 -1.66 -37.77
N HIS A 186 -3.65 -1.88 -38.00
CA HIS A 186 -4.15 -3.12 -38.61
C HIS A 186 -3.96 -3.03 -40.13
N GLU A 187 -2.93 -3.70 -40.62
CA GLU A 187 -2.76 -4.00 -42.05
C GLU A 187 -3.84 -5.01 -42.47
N GLU A 188 -4.91 -4.54 -43.13
CA GLU A 188 -5.94 -5.42 -43.71
C GLU A 188 -5.38 -6.20 -44.90
N GLY A 189 -4.91 -7.42 -44.63
CA GLY A 189 -4.69 -8.43 -45.64
C GLY A 189 -6.02 -8.97 -46.18
N ASN A 190 -6.37 -8.55 -47.40
CA ASN A 190 -7.53 -9.02 -48.16
C ASN A 190 -7.50 -10.55 -48.34
N LEU A 191 -8.44 -11.27 -47.72
CA LEU A 191 -8.51 -12.73 -47.67
C LEU A 191 -9.76 -13.30 -48.37
N GLU A 192 -10.26 -12.61 -49.39
CA GLU A 192 -11.31 -13.11 -50.27
C GLU A 192 -10.74 -13.36 -51.67
N ASP A 193 -10.06 -14.50 -51.86
CA ASP A 193 -9.79 -15.08 -53.19
C ASP A 193 -9.24 -16.53 -53.08
N ALA A 194 -9.85 -17.35 -52.20
CA ALA A 194 -9.47 -18.76 -52.08
C ALA A 194 -10.63 -19.68 -51.66
N ILE A 195 -11.69 -19.73 -52.47
CA ILE A 195 -12.57 -20.91 -52.51
C ILE A 195 -12.73 -21.29 -53.97
N GLY A 196 -11.88 -22.22 -54.39
CA GLY A 196 -11.91 -22.85 -55.70
C GLY A 196 -12.97 -23.94 -55.78
N ASP A 197 -13.38 -24.16 -57.03
CA ASP A 197 -14.11 -25.30 -57.60
C ASP A 197 -13.98 -26.61 -56.82
N VAL A 198 -15.12 -27.19 -56.44
CA VAL A 198 -15.30 -28.65 -56.34
C VAL A 198 -16.70 -29.00 -56.86
N ASP A 199 -16.71 -29.67 -58.02
CA ASP A 199 -17.86 -30.30 -58.66
C ASP A 199 -18.57 -31.30 -57.74
N GLU A 200 -19.90 -31.34 -57.78
CA GLU A 200 -20.67 -32.51 -57.35
C GLU A 200 -21.95 -32.67 -58.21
N ASP A 201 -21.76 -33.21 -59.41
CA ASP A 201 -22.83 -33.85 -60.18
C ASP A 201 -23.05 -35.27 -59.63
N ALA A 202 -24.17 -35.48 -58.96
CA ALA A 202 -24.71 -36.80 -58.66
C ALA A 202 -26.25 -36.76 -58.56
N GLU A 203 -26.93 -36.83 -59.71
CA GLU A 203 -28.09 -37.71 -60.00
C GLU A 203 -28.54 -37.60 -61.47
#